data_AF-A0A933ZVK0-F1
#
_entry.id   AF-A0A933ZVK0-F1
#
_cell.length_a   1.000
_cell.length_b   1.000
_cell.length_c   1.000
_cell.angle_alpha   90.00
_cell.angle_beta   90.00
_cell.angle_gamma   90.00
#
_symmetry.space_group_name_H-M   'P 1'
#
loop_
_entity.id
_entity.type
_entity.pdbx_description
1 polymer ?
#
loop_
_entity_poly.entity_id
_entity_poly.type
_entity_poly.pdbx_seq_one_letter_code
_entity_poly.pdbx_strand_id
1 'polypeptide(L)'
;MRRHSIAALACLSWVVGACQAKTTTEQPATPSAAVAPVAQAKEPAGKPAIGRIVFIDKERACECTQKSIDASWSALQAALSGAAIPVERIHMDTQEAFASAYREKQPMMAVPGIYFLTEGGAVRELLQGDVTEAQVRKALQ
;
A
#
# COMPACT_ATOMS: atom_id res chain seq x y z
N MET A 1 3.12 1.91 51.87
CA MET A 1 2.06 1.64 50.87
C MET A 1 2.37 0.32 50.19
N ARG A 2 1.38 -0.59 50.15
CA ARG A 2 1.58 -2.05 50.01
C ARG A 2 1.96 -2.45 48.58
N ARG A 3 3.11 -3.13 48.48
CA ARG A 3 3.62 -3.81 47.29
C ARG A 3 2.72 -5.00 46.97
N HIS A 4 2.26 -5.12 45.73
CA HIS A 4 1.65 -6.35 45.21
C HIS A 4 2.57 -6.89 44.11
N SER A 5 3.32 -7.92 44.48
CA SER A 5 4.00 -8.83 43.56
C SER A 5 3.05 -9.98 43.30
N ILE A 6 2.71 -10.24 42.04
CA ILE A 6 2.15 -11.53 41.61
C ILE A 6 3.00 -11.99 40.43
N ALA A 7 3.77 -13.04 40.70
CA ALA A 7 4.38 -13.92 39.72
C ALA A 7 3.31 -14.89 39.19
N ALA A 8 3.46 -15.35 37.95
CA ALA A 8 3.46 -16.79 37.61
C ALA A 8 3.29 -17.06 36.10
N LEU A 9 4.18 -17.93 35.62
CA LEU A 9 4.01 -19.02 34.65
C LEU A 9 3.48 -18.66 33.24
N ALA A 10 4.34 -18.69 32.22
CA ALA A 10 4.86 -19.89 31.53
C ALA A 10 3.82 -20.57 30.63
N CYS A 11 4.02 -20.46 29.31
CA CYS A 11 3.78 -21.57 28.39
C CYS A 11 4.66 -21.39 27.15
N LEU A 12 5.81 -22.08 27.17
CA LEU A 12 6.58 -22.41 25.99
C LEU A 12 5.79 -23.43 25.17
N SER A 13 5.65 -23.20 23.87
CA SER A 13 5.43 -24.29 22.91
C SER A 13 6.15 -23.92 21.61
N TRP A 14 7.34 -24.50 21.46
CA TRP A 14 8.05 -24.58 20.20
C TRP A 14 7.35 -25.63 19.33
N VAL A 15 6.95 -25.26 18.11
CA VAL A 15 6.62 -26.25 17.07
C VAL A 15 7.76 -26.23 16.06
N VAL A 16 8.56 -27.28 16.12
CA VAL A 16 9.57 -27.62 15.10
C VAL A 16 8.84 -28.42 14.02
N GLY A 17 8.73 -27.86 12.81
CA GLY A 17 8.24 -28.56 11.62
C GLY A 17 9.36 -28.66 10.59
N ALA A 18 9.90 -29.87 10.40
CA ALA A 18 10.85 -30.24 9.36
C ALA A 18 10.19 -31.21 8.36
N CYS A 19 10.73 -31.22 7.12
CA CYS A 19 10.41 -32.11 5.98
C CYS A 19 9.06 -31.79 5.28
N GLN A 20 9.01 -31.60 3.96
CA GLN A 20 9.37 -32.61 2.96
C GLN A 20 9.86 -31.99 1.64
N ALA A 21 10.68 -32.80 0.98
CA ALA A 21 11.19 -32.63 -0.37
C ALA A 21 10.17 -33.07 -1.44
N LYS A 22 10.34 -32.48 -2.63
CA LYS A 22 10.10 -33.01 -4.00
C LYS A 22 8.79 -33.76 -4.28
N THR A 23 8.01 -33.18 -5.18
CA THR A 23 7.27 -33.95 -6.21
C THR A 23 7.18 -33.12 -7.49
N THR A 24 7.97 -33.52 -8.48
CA THR A 24 7.67 -33.36 -9.91
C THR A 24 6.51 -34.32 -10.20
N THR A 25 5.38 -33.79 -10.65
CA THR A 25 4.27 -34.59 -11.17
C THR A 25 3.99 -34.19 -12.61
N GLU A 26 3.98 -35.23 -13.41
CA GLU A 26 3.85 -35.34 -14.85
C GLU A 26 2.45 -34.93 -15.36
N GLN A 27 2.47 -34.45 -16.58
CA GLN A 27 1.39 -33.92 -17.40
C GLN A 27 0.36 -34.98 -17.83
N PRO A 28 -0.94 -34.68 -17.76
CA PRO A 28 -1.92 -35.24 -18.69
C PRO A 28 -2.23 -34.24 -19.79
N ALA A 29 -1.96 -34.64 -21.03
CA ALA A 29 -2.50 -33.99 -22.21
C ALA A 29 -4.00 -34.33 -22.35
N THR A 30 -4.84 -33.31 -22.49
CA THR A 30 -6.29 -33.42 -22.71
C THR A 30 -6.68 -32.50 -23.88
N PRO A 31 -7.70 -32.84 -24.69
CA PRO A 31 -7.78 -32.47 -26.11
C PRO A 31 -8.08 -31.01 -26.39
N SER A 32 -7.58 -30.59 -27.56
CA SER A 32 -7.96 -29.38 -28.28
C SER A 32 -9.48 -29.38 -28.55
N ALA A 33 -10.22 -28.60 -27.78
CA ALA A 33 -11.58 -28.18 -28.10
C ALA A 33 -11.53 -26.78 -28.72
N ALA A 34 -12.15 -26.64 -29.89
CA ALA A 34 -12.24 -25.39 -30.63
C ALA A 34 -12.91 -24.31 -29.77
N VAL A 35 -12.14 -23.27 -29.44
CA VAL A 35 -12.62 -22.09 -28.70
C VAL A 35 -13.37 -21.21 -29.69
N ALA A 36 -14.68 -21.10 -29.53
CA ALA A 36 -15.50 -20.09 -30.21
C ALA A 36 -14.94 -18.69 -29.90
N PRO A 37 -15.01 -17.72 -30.83
CA PRO A 37 -14.51 -16.37 -30.61
C PRO A 37 -15.33 -15.73 -29.49
N VAL A 38 -14.75 -15.69 -28.29
CA VAL A 38 -15.31 -14.97 -27.16
C VAL A 38 -15.28 -13.50 -27.56
N ALA A 39 -16.47 -12.92 -27.72
CA ALA A 39 -16.64 -11.51 -27.98
C ALA A 39 -15.78 -10.73 -26.98
N GLN A 40 -14.77 -10.03 -27.51
CA GLN A 40 -13.93 -9.14 -26.73
C GLN A 40 -14.84 -8.12 -26.07
N ALA A 41 -15.12 -8.33 -24.79
CA ALA A 41 -15.74 -7.33 -23.95
C ALA A 41 -14.83 -6.11 -24.05
N LYS A 42 -15.34 -5.06 -24.70
CA LYS A 42 -14.68 -3.79 -24.90
C LYS A 42 -14.27 -3.27 -23.52
N GLU A 43 -13.01 -3.47 -23.15
CA GLU A 43 -12.46 -2.93 -21.91
C GLU A 43 -12.76 -1.43 -21.87
N PRO A 44 -13.31 -0.90 -20.77
CA PRO A 44 -13.53 0.52 -20.65
C PRO A 44 -12.18 1.22 -20.79
N ALA A 45 -12.04 1.99 -21.88
CA ALA A 45 -10.85 2.75 -22.18
C ALA A 45 -10.73 3.93 -21.20
N GLY A 46 -10.10 3.70 -20.05
CA GLY A 46 -9.84 4.72 -19.06
C GLY A 46 -9.12 4.16 -17.85
N LYS A 47 -8.23 4.95 -17.25
CA LYS A 47 -7.70 4.61 -15.92
C LYS A 47 -8.86 4.61 -14.93
N PRO A 48 -8.96 3.62 -14.02
CA PRO A 48 -9.97 3.66 -12.97
C PRO A 48 -9.92 4.97 -12.17
N ALA A 49 -11.09 5.48 -11.79
CA ALA A 49 -11.18 6.67 -10.97
C ALA A 49 -10.53 6.46 -9.58
N ILE A 50 -9.99 7.52 -9.01
CA ILE A 50 -9.44 7.51 -7.65
C ILE A 50 -10.60 7.67 -6.67
N GLY A 51 -10.73 6.71 -5.76
CA GLY A 51 -11.70 6.75 -4.68
C GLY A 51 -11.12 7.27 -3.37
N ARG A 52 -9.81 7.12 -3.13
CA ARG A 52 -9.13 7.60 -1.91
C ARG A 52 -7.63 7.76 -2.11
N ILE A 53 -7.01 8.60 -1.29
CA ILE A 53 -5.56 8.84 -1.28
C ILE A 53 -5.00 8.52 0.11
N VAL A 54 -3.83 7.89 0.14
CA VAL A 54 -3.11 7.60 1.40
C VAL A 54 -1.72 8.22 1.33
N PHE A 55 -1.45 9.16 2.22
CA PHE A 55 -0.15 9.82 2.38
C PHE A 55 0.59 9.16 3.54
N ILE A 56 1.68 8.46 3.25
CA ILE A 56 2.52 7.78 4.25
C ILE A 56 3.83 8.54 4.41
N ASP A 57 4.12 8.96 5.64
CA ASP A 57 5.35 9.70 5.99
C ASP A 57 5.94 9.21 7.31
N LYS A 58 6.88 9.97 7.89
CA LYS A 58 7.43 9.71 9.22
C LYS A 58 7.10 10.89 10.12
N GLU A 59 6.58 10.61 11.31
CA GLU A 59 6.36 11.61 12.36
C GLU A 59 7.70 12.08 12.96
N ARG A 60 8.66 11.17 13.09
CA ARG A 60 9.99 11.42 13.66
C ARG A 60 11.06 11.33 12.57
N ALA A 61 11.18 12.39 11.78
CA ALA A 61 12.20 12.52 10.74
C ALA A 61 13.30 13.53 11.13
N CYS A 62 14.44 13.53 10.44
CA CYS A 62 15.37 14.66 10.53
C CYS A 62 14.69 15.92 9.99
N GLU A 63 15.15 17.10 10.40
CA GLU A 63 14.63 18.39 9.89
C GLU A 63 14.66 18.46 8.36
N CYS A 64 15.71 17.92 7.74
CA CYS A 64 15.84 17.77 6.30
C CYS A 64 14.66 17.05 5.66
N THR A 65 14.35 15.85 6.15
CA THR A 65 13.27 15.01 5.65
C THR A 65 11.91 15.59 6.02
N GLN A 66 11.77 16.22 7.20
CA GLN A 66 10.52 16.85 7.60
C GLN A 66 10.11 17.97 6.63
N LYS A 67 11.07 18.80 6.19
CA LYS A 67 10.80 19.85 5.18
C LYS A 67 10.29 19.27 3.87
N SER A 68 10.86 18.16 3.40
CA SER A 68 10.41 17.46 2.19
C SER A 68 9.00 16.85 2.37
N ILE A 69 8.73 16.26 3.53
CA ILE A 69 7.41 15.75 3.91
C ILE A 69 6.37 16.87 3.89
N ASP A 70 6.66 17.99 4.54
CA ASP A 70 5.74 19.13 4.65
C ASP A 70 5.50 19.78 3.29
N ALA A 71 6.54 19.90 2.45
CA ALA A 71 6.41 20.41 1.09
C ALA A 71 5.51 19.51 0.23
N SER A 72 5.71 18.19 0.28
CA SER A 72 4.90 17.21 -0.47
C SER A 72 3.47 17.15 0.05
N TRP A 73 3.27 17.28 1.37
CA TRP A 73 1.94 17.36 1.98
C TRP A 73 1.19 18.60 1.50
N SER A 74 1.85 19.77 1.50
CA SER A 74 1.30 21.01 0.98
C SER A 74 0.95 20.91 -0.51
N ALA A 75 1.84 20.31 -1.32
CA ALA A 75 1.59 20.06 -2.73
C ALA A 75 0.35 19.18 -2.97
N LEU A 76 0.15 18.14 -2.16
CA LEU A 76 -1.06 17.31 -2.20
C LEU A 76 -2.31 18.12 -1.87
N GLN A 77 -2.28 18.89 -0.77
CA GLN A 77 -3.41 19.73 -0.37
C GLN A 77 -3.77 20.77 -1.44
N ALA A 78 -2.78 21.42 -2.04
CA ALA A 78 -2.97 22.41 -3.10
C ALA A 78 -3.60 21.78 -4.36
N ALA A 79 -3.12 20.59 -4.76
CA ALA A 79 -3.66 19.87 -5.90
C ALA A 79 -5.11 19.41 -5.69
N LEU A 80 -5.48 19.10 -4.45
CA LEU A 80 -6.82 18.68 -4.06
C LEU A 80 -7.78 19.84 -3.75
N SER A 81 -7.35 21.09 -3.83
CA SER A 81 -8.23 22.25 -3.59
C SER A 81 -9.50 22.17 -4.45
N GLY A 82 -10.65 21.94 -3.81
CA GLY A 82 -11.95 21.77 -4.47
C GLY A 82 -12.36 20.33 -4.82
N ALA A 83 -11.48 19.34 -4.65
CA ALA A 83 -11.79 17.93 -4.87
C ALA A 83 -12.28 17.25 -3.58
N ALA A 84 -13.36 16.48 -3.66
CA ALA A 84 -13.93 15.72 -2.54
C ALA A 84 -13.32 14.32 -2.40
N ILE A 85 -12.00 14.19 -2.59
CA ILE A 85 -11.30 12.89 -2.47
C ILE A 85 -10.81 12.72 -1.04
N PRO A 86 -11.21 11.65 -0.32
CA PRO A 86 -10.71 11.37 1.02
C PRO A 86 -9.19 11.18 1.03
N VAL A 87 -8.51 11.82 1.98
CA VAL A 87 -7.07 11.67 2.22
C VAL A 87 -6.85 11.13 3.63
N GLU A 88 -6.15 10.01 3.74
CA GLU A 88 -5.66 9.45 5.00
C GLU A 88 -4.17 9.73 5.14
N ARG A 89 -3.72 10.21 6.31
CA ARG A 89 -2.30 10.44 6.60
C ARG A 89 -1.81 9.42 7.65
N ILE A 90 -0.77 8.67 7.31
CA ILE A 90 -0.23 7.59 8.14
C ILE A 90 1.25 7.88 8.42
N HIS A 91 1.62 7.86 9.70
CA HIS A 91 3.01 7.99 10.15
C HIS A 91 3.62 6.61 10.33
N MET A 92 4.44 6.13 9.38
CA MET A 92 4.89 4.72 9.38
C MET A 92 5.73 4.34 10.60
N ASP A 93 6.45 5.29 11.18
CA ASP A 93 7.30 5.07 12.35
C ASP A 93 6.52 4.92 13.65
N THR A 94 5.27 5.37 13.69
CA THR A 94 4.37 5.23 14.86
C THR A 94 3.12 4.39 14.59
N GLN A 95 2.79 4.15 13.32
CA GLN A 95 1.58 3.45 12.84
C GLN A 95 1.93 2.34 11.83
N GLU A 96 3.02 1.62 12.06
CA GLU A 96 3.59 0.63 11.13
C GLU A 96 2.58 -0.42 10.62
N ALA A 97 1.65 -0.89 11.48
CA ALA A 97 0.64 -1.87 11.08
C ALA A 97 -0.32 -1.35 9.99
N PHE A 98 -0.60 -0.05 9.97
CA PHE A 98 -1.41 0.58 8.93
C PHE A 98 -0.56 0.81 7.67
N ALA A 99 0.69 1.25 7.84
CA ALA A 99 1.59 1.48 6.72
C ALA A 99 1.96 0.19 5.97
N SER A 100 2.15 -0.93 6.67
CA SER A 100 2.56 -2.21 6.08
C SER A 100 1.54 -2.74 5.07
N ALA A 101 0.24 -2.57 5.35
CA ALA A 101 -0.85 -2.98 4.44
C ALA A 101 -0.76 -2.34 3.05
N TYR A 102 -0.20 -1.13 2.96
CA TYR A 102 0.02 -0.44 1.68
C TYR A 102 1.35 -0.82 1.03
N ARG A 103 2.42 -0.98 1.82
CA ARG A 103 3.73 -1.42 1.30
C ARG A 103 3.69 -2.84 0.72
N GLU A 104 2.85 -3.71 1.26
CA GLU A 104 2.63 -5.06 0.73
C GLU A 104 1.97 -5.04 -0.65
N LYS A 105 1.09 -4.06 -0.92
CA LYS A 105 0.47 -3.87 -2.23
C LYS A 105 1.47 -3.30 -3.24
N GLN A 106 2.23 -2.29 -2.84
CA GLN A 106 3.27 -1.68 -3.66
C GLN A 106 4.36 -1.08 -2.77
N PRO A 107 5.60 -1.60 -2.80
CA PRO A 107 6.68 -1.10 -1.95
C PRO A 107 7.04 0.36 -2.26
N MET A 108 7.28 1.12 -1.20
CA MET A 108 7.78 2.48 -1.25
C MET A 108 9.27 2.50 -0.89
N MET A 109 10.07 3.19 -1.70
CA MET A 109 11.52 3.31 -1.59
C MET A 109 11.96 4.63 -0.94
N ALA A 110 11.12 5.67 -1.00
CA ALA A 110 11.40 7.00 -0.46
C ALA A 110 10.19 7.56 0.31
N VAL A 111 10.46 8.32 1.37
CA VAL A 111 9.42 9.01 2.16
C VAL A 111 9.40 10.50 1.81
N PRO A 112 8.22 11.15 1.79
CA PRO A 112 6.90 10.56 1.91
C PRO A 112 6.49 9.76 0.65
N GLY A 113 5.43 8.96 0.75
CA GLY A 113 4.77 8.34 -0.40
C GLY A 113 3.27 8.57 -0.41
N ILE A 114 2.71 8.72 -1.60
CA ILE A 114 1.32 9.07 -1.86
C ILE A 114 0.70 7.98 -2.74
N TYR A 115 -0.12 7.13 -2.14
CA TYR A 115 -0.85 6.09 -2.84
C TYR A 115 -2.19 6.64 -3.33
N PHE A 116 -2.43 6.55 -4.63
CA PHE A 116 -3.70 6.85 -5.26
C PHE A 116 -4.46 5.55 -5.46
N LEU A 117 -5.56 5.38 -4.74
CA LEU A 117 -6.30 4.13 -4.69
C LEU A 117 -7.63 4.28 -5.41
N THR A 118 -8.01 3.24 -6.13
CA THR A 118 -9.35 3.10 -6.71
C THR A 118 -10.39 2.88 -5.61
N GLU A 119 -11.68 2.98 -5.94
CA GLU A 119 -12.77 2.66 -4.99
C GLU A 119 -12.65 1.22 -4.43
N GLY A 120 -12.13 0.28 -5.23
CA GLY A 120 -11.86 -1.09 -4.80
C GLY A 120 -10.58 -1.27 -3.97
N GLY A 121 -9.85 -0.19 -3.65
CA GLY A 121 -8.63 -0.24 -2.84
C GLY A 121 -7.40 -0.83 -3.55
N ALA A 122 -7.45 -0.94 -4.89
CA ALA A 122 -6.27 -1.26 -5.70
C ALA A 122 -5.41 0.00 -5.90
N VAL A 123 -4.09 -0.17 -5.87
CA VAL A 123 -3.14 0.93 -6.13
C VAL A 123 -3.17 1.25 -7.61
N ARG A 124 -3.54 2.48 -7.94
CA ARG A 124 -3.50 3.01 -9.30
C ARG A 124 -2.15 3.64 -9.61
N GLU A 125 -1.63 4.41 -8.65
CA GLU A 125 -0.37 5.14 -8.78
C GLU A 125 0.25 5.38 -7.39
N LEU A 126 1.58 5.49 -7.36
CA LEU A 126 2.36 5.79 -6.16
C LEU A 126 3.40 6.85 -6.49
N LEU A 127 3.27 8.04 -5.90
CA LEU A 127 4.29 9.10 -5.94
C LEU A 127 5.13 9.04 -4.67
N GLN A 128 6.42 9.36 -4.73
CA GLN A 128 7.35 9.21 -3.60
C GLN A 128 8.44 10.29 -3.61
N GLY A 129 8.97 10.62 -2.43
CA GLY A 129 10.05 11.59 -2.25
C GLY A 129 9.54 13.03 -2.37
N ASP A 130 10.29 13.88 -3.08
CA ASP A 130 9.92 15.28 -3.30
C ASP A 130 8.79 15.38 -4.35
N VAL A 131 7.54 15.34 -3.88
CA VAL A 131 6.36 15.37 -4.75
C VAL A 131 5.87 16.80 -4.93
N THR A 132 5.69 17.21 -6.19
CA THR A 132 5.17 18.52 -6.59
C THR A 132 3.69 18.51 -6.88
N GLU A 133 3.03 19.67 -6.81
CA GLU A 133 1.61 19.82 -7.11
C GLU A 133 1.26 19.33 -8.53
N ALA A 134 2.12 19.61 -9.51
CA ALA A 134 1.92 19.19 -10.90
C ALA A 134 1.92 17.65 -11.04
N GLN A 135 2.78 16.95 -10.30
CA GLN A 135 2.79 15.49 -10.29
C GLN A 135 1.50 14.95 -9.67
N VAL A 136 1.04 15.54 -8.56
CA VAL A 136 -0.24 15.15 -7.94
C VAL A 136 -1.41 15.39 -8.90
N ARG A 137 -1.50 16.56 -9.55
CA ARG A 137 -2.57 16.85 -10.53
C ARG A 137 -2.57 15.87 -11.70
N LYS A 138 -1.39 15.52 -12.22
CA LYS A 138 -1.26 14.50 -13.26
C LYS A 138 -1.72 13.13 -12.77
N ALA A 139 -1.37 12.77 -11.53
CA ALA A 139 -1.81 11.54 -10.90
C ALA A 139 -3.29 11.52 -10.51
N LEU A 140 -4.03 12.63 -10.61
CA LEU A 140 -5.48 12.69 -10.39
C LEU A 140 -6.31 12.46 -11.68
N GLN A 141 -5.69 12.61 -12.86
CA GLN A 141 -6.32 12.42 -14.17
C GLN A 141 -6.38 10.94 -14.56
#